data_AF-A0A2U3QXY9-F1
#
_entry.id   AF-A0A2U3QXY9-F1
#
_cell.length_a   1.000
_cell.length_b   1.000
_cell.length_c   1.000
_cell.angle_alpha   90.00
_cell.angle_beta   90.00
_cell.angle_gamma   90.00
#
_symmetry.space_group_name_H-M   'P 1'
#
loop_
_entity.id
_entity.type
_entity.pdbx_description
1 polymer ?
#
loop_
_entity_poly.entity_id
_entity_poly.type
_entity_poly.pdbx_seq_one_letter_code
_entity_poly.pdbx_strand_id
1 'polypeptide(L)'
;MIDFYSESLLNKLFETNVRFDTKIDLDKVEKAIFYAQKYHGQQKRDTGEPYYMHPLEVAYMVSDYIFKTDTIITAILHDTLEDTTLTKKKIVKAFGKKIAEQVSDLTRIKDNKKN
;
A
#
# COMPACT_ATOMS: atom_id res chain seq x y z
N MET A 1 16.02 -0.63 -9.86
CA MET A 1 15.44 -1.81 -10.52
C MET A 1 14.14 -2.08 -9.78
N ILE A 2 13.02 -2.06 -10.49
CA ILE A 2 11.71 -2.40 -9.91
C ILE A 2 11.74 -3.92 -9.68
N ASP A 3 11.35 -4.39 -8.50
CA ASP A 3 11.28 -5.83 -8.23
C ASP A 3 10.05 -6.47 -8.90
N PHE A 4 10.10 -7.80 -9.05
CA PHE A 4 9.05 -8.57 -9.72
C PHE A 4 7.64 -8.33 -9.14
N TYR A 5 7.49 -8.16 -7.83
CA TYR A 5 6.19 -7.97 -7.18
C TYR A 5 5.58 -6.62 -7.53
N SER A 6 6.43 -5.59 -7.56
CA SER A 6 6.06 -4.25 -7.96
C SER A 6 5.65 -4.20 -9.44
N GLU A 7 6.41 -4.81 -10.34
CA GLU A 7 6.06 -4.90 -11.77
C GLU A 7 4.74 -5.67 -11.98
N SER A 8 4.59 -6.82 -11.31
CA SER A 8 3.39 -7.65 -11.42
C SER A 8 2.12 -6.90 -11.02
N LEU A 9 2.15 -6.17 -9.91
CA LEU A 9 1.03 -5.36 -9.46
C LEU A 9 0.71 -4.23 -10.44
N LEU A 10 1.71 -3.46 -10.87
CA LEU A 10 1.50 -2.33 -11.78
C LEU A 10 0.96 -2.80 -13.14
N ASN A 11 1.48 -3.89 -13.69
CA ASN A 11 0.99 -4.46 -14.94
C ASN A 11 -0.47 -4.92 -14.81
N LYS A 12 -0.84 -5.60 -13.72
CA LYS A 12 -2.24 -5.99 -13.47
C LYS A 12 -3.17 -4.79 -13.41
N LEU A 13 -2.78 -3.74 -12.69
CA LEU A 13 -3.60 -2.53 -12.55
C LEU A 13 -3.72 -1.77 -13.86
N PHE A 14 -2.65 -1.73 -14.67
CA PHE A 14 -2.70 -1.21 -16.03
C PHE A 14 -3.69 -1.99 -16.90
N GLU A 15 -3.60 -3.31 -16.92
CA GLU A 15 -4.56 -4.15 -17.65
C GLU A 15 -6.00 -3.96 -17.15
N THR A 16 -6.19 -3.80 -15.84
CA THR A 16 -7.50 -3.55 -15.23
C THR A 16 -8.09 -2.21 -15.67
N ASN A 17 -7.27 -1.16 -15.76
CA ASN A 17 -7.67 0.12 -16.34
C ASN A 17 -8.14 -0.05 -17.79
N VAL A 18 -7.37 -0.76 -18.61
CA VAL A 18 -7.68 -0.97 -20.03
C VAL A 18 -8.93 -1.84 -20.23
N ARG A 19 -9.05 -2.97 -19.52
CA ARG A 19 -10.13 -3.94 -19.72
C ARG A 19 -11.48 -3.47 -19.19
N PHE A 20 -11.49 -2.72 -18.09
CA PHE A 20 -12.72 -2.35 -17.39
C PHE A 20 -13.02 -0.84 -17.42
N ASP A 21 -12.25 -0.06 -18.19
CA ASP A 21 -12.33 1.41 -18.26
C ASP A 21 -12.31 2.06 -16.86
N THR A 22 -11.41 1.56 -16.00
CA THR A 22 -11.23 2.09 -14.64
C THR A 22 -10.20 3.21 -14.61
N LYS A 23 -10.16 3.95 -13.50
CA LYS A 23 -9.29 5.13 -13.33
C LYS A 23 -8.36 4.97 -12.14
N ILE A 24 -7.69 3.82 -12.06
CA ILE A 24 -6.68 3.58 -11.03
C ILE A 24 -5.44 4.41 -11.39
N ASP A 25 -5.13 5.40 -10.56
CA ASP A 25 -3.95 6.25 -10.65
C ASP A 25 -2.68 5.45 -10.30
N LEU A 26 -1.96 5.00 -11.35
CA LEU A 26 -0.77 4.14 -11.23
C LEU A 26 0.41 4.87 -10.59
N ASP A 27 0.57 6.17 -10.83
CA ASP A 27 1.66 6.97 -10.25
C ASP A 27 1.55 7.03 -8.72
N LYS A 28 0.33 7.18 -8.20
CA LYS A 28 0.10 7.11 -6.75
C LYS A 28 0.33 5.71 -6.18
N VAL A 29 0.01 4.67 -6.93
CA VAL A 29 0.28 3.27 -6.52
C VAL A 29 1.78 3.01 -6.49
N GLU A 30 2.53 3.39 -7.52
CA GLU A 30 4.00 3.27 -7.55
C GLU A 30 4.64 4.02 -6.37
N LYS A 31 4.16 5.22 -6.07
CA LYS A 31 4.60 5.96 -4.89
C LYS A 31 4.31 5.21 -3.59
N ALA A 32 3.18 4.51 -3.47
CA ALA A 32 2.86 3.69 -2.30
C ALA A 32 3.79 2.48 -2.18
N ILE A 33 4.10 1.81 -3.30
CA ILE A 33 5.08 0.72 -3.38
C ILE A 33 6.43 1.21 -2.85
N PHE A 34 6.91 2.37 -3.32
CA PHE A 34 8.15 2.97 -2.82
C PHE A 34 8.12 3.22 -1.31
N TYR A 35 6.99 3.64 -0.74
CA TYR A 35 6.87 3.80 0.71
C TYR A 35 6.93 2.45 1.43
N ALA A 36 6.22 1.42 0.96
CA ALA A 36 6.29 0.09 1.55
C ALA A 36 7.72 -0.46 1.54
N GLN A 37 8.41 -0.40 0.39
CA GLN A 37 9.82 -0.79 0.26
C GLN A 37 10.74 0.04 1.17
N LYS A 38 10.54 1.35 1.26
CA LYS A 38 11.38 2.22 2.10
C LYS A 38 11.25 1.89 3.59
N TYR A 39 10.04 1.64 4.07
CA TYR A 39 9.78 1.50 5.50
C TYR A 39 9.90 0.05 5.99
N HIS A 40 9.57 -0.94 5.16
CA HIS A 40 9.79 -2.36 5.44
C HIS A 40 11.11 -2.91 4.86
N GLY A 41 11.94 -2.10 4.19
CA GLY A 41 13.06 -2.59 3.37
C GLY A 41 14.18 -3.33 4.11
N GLN A 42 14.27 -3.19 5.44
CA GLN A 42 15.18 -3.96 6.28
C GLN A 42 14.51 -5.16 6.97
N GLN A 43 13.18 -5.25 6.87
CA GLN A 43 12.39 -6.31 7.48
C GLN A 43 12.32 -7.50 6.54
N LYS A 44 12.37 -8.70 7.13
CA LYS A 44 12.24 -9.96 6.44
C LYS A 44 11.12 -10.77 7.07
N ARG A 45 10.44 -11.57 6.26
CA ARG A 45 9.55 -12.64 6.74
C ARG A 45 10.39 -13.77 7.33
N ASP A 46 9.73 -14.67 8.06
CA ASP A 46 10.36 -15.90 8.59
C ASP A 46 10.98 -16.77 7.49
N THR A 47 10.46 -16.66 6.26
CA THR A 47 10.97 -17.34 5.05
C THR A 47 12.25 -16.69 4.48
N GLY A 48 12.66 -15.53 4.98
CA GLY A 48 13.85 -14.79 4.54
C GLY A 48 13.61 -13.73 3.45
N GLU A 49 12.39 -13.68 2.88
CA GLU A 49 12.00 -12.72 1.86
C GLU A 49 11.74 -11.32 2.44
N PRO A 50 11.95 -10.23 1.67
CA PRO A 50 11.61 -8.88 2.11
C PRO A 50 10.13 -8.72 2.51
N TYR A 51 9.87 -8.13 3.67
CA TYR A 51 8.50 -8.02 4.20
C TYR A 51 7.57 -7.19 3.30
N TYR A 52 8.09 -6.17 2.59
CA TYR A 52 7.28 -5.31 1.71
C TYR A 52 6.54 -6.09 0.61
N MET A 53 6.97 -7.30 0.27
CA MET A 53 6.28 -8.16 -0.70
C MET A 53 4.87 -8.52 -0.23
N HIS A 54 4.69 -8.78 1.07
CA HIS A 54 3.40 -9.18 1.62
C HIS A 54 2.29 -8.14 1.36
N PRO A 55 2.47 -6.84 1.71
CA PRO A 55 1.48 -5.81 1.36
C PRO A 55 1.19 -5.69 -0.14
N LEU A 56 2.17 -5.98 -1.03
CA LEU A 56 1.94 -5.96 -2.48
C LEU A 56 1.11 -7.15 -2.96
N GLU A 57 1.33 -8.35 -2.42
CA GLU A 57 0.50 -9.53 -2.68
C GLU A 57 -0.95 -9.30 -2.21
N VAL A 58 -1.13 -8.67 -1.03
CA VAL A 58 -2.46 -8.29 -0.54
C VAL A 58 -3.12 -7.30 -1.49
N ALA A 59 -2.41 -6.25 -1.92
CA ALA A 59 -2.95 -5.28 -2.87
C ALA A 59 -3.30 -5.92 -4.23
N TYR A 60 -2.49 -6.89 -4.68
CA TYR A 60 -2.78 -7.68 -5.88
C TYR A 60 -4.09 -8.45 -5.73
N MET A 61 -4.31 -9.15 -4.63
CA MET A 61 -5.58 -9.85 -4.38
C MET A 61 -6.77 -8.89 -4.24
N VAL A 62 -6.61 -7.77 -3.54
CA VAL A 62 -7.66 -6.75 -3.39
C VAL A 62 -8.08 -6.18 -4.75
N SER A 63 -7.13 -6.04 -5.68
CA SER A 63 -7.40 -5.54 -7.02
C SER A 63 -8.25 -6.47 -7.89
N ASP A 64 -8.49 -7.73 -7.48
CA ASP A 64 -9.47 -8.59 -8.15
C ASP A 64 -10.93 -8.20 -7.85
N TYR A 65 -11.16 -7.46 -6.77
CA TYR A 65 -12.51 -7.15 -6.28
C TYR A 65 -12.81 -5.64 -6.28
N ILE A 66 -11.79 -4.79 -6.12
CA ILE A 66 -11.97 -3.34 -5.92
C ILE A 66 -11.01 -2.55 -6.81
N PHE A 67 -11.58 -1.75 -7.71
CA PHE A 67 -10.83 -0.91 -8.67
C PHE A 67 -10.73 0.55 -8.22
N LYS A 68 -10.33 0.78 -6.97
CA LYS A 68 -10.21 2.13 -6.40
C LYS A 68 -8.78 2.39 -5.91
N THR A 69 -8.16 3.46 -6.39
CA THR A 69 -6.79 3.86 -6.03
C THR A 69 -6.56 3.95 -4.53
N ASP A 70 -7.48 4.57 -3.80
CA ASP A 70 -7.36 4.74 -2.34
C ASP A 70 -7.37 3.40 -1.60
N THR A 71 -8.21 2.46 -2.02
CA THR A 71 -8.24 1.09 -1.48
C THR A 71 -6.95 0.34 -1.79
N ILE A 72 -6.44 0.40 -3.02
CA ILE A 72 -5.17 -0.26 -3.38
C ILE A 72 -4.00 0.32 -2.59
N ILE A 73 -3.90 1.64 -2.48
CA ILE A 73 -2.85 2.28 -1.69
C ILE A 73 -2.98 1.92 -0.21
N THR A 74 -4.21 1.86 0.32
CA THR A 74 -4.45 1.45 1.70
C THR A 74 -3.93 0.02 1.94
N ALA A 75 -4.22 -0.91 1.02
CA ALA A 75 -3.72 -2.29 1.12
C ALA A 75 -2.18 -2.36 1.12
N ILE A 76 -1.52 -1.56 0.26
CA ILE A 76 -0.05 -1.48 0.21
C ILE A 76 0.54 -0.95 1.53
N LEU A 77 -0.17 -0.04 2.21
CA LEU A 77 0.34 0.66 3.40
C LEU A 77 -0.18 0.08 4.73
N HIS A 78 -1.02 -0.96 4.72
CA HIS A 78 -1.83 -1.33 5.88
C HIS A 78 -1.03 -1.61 7.16
N ASP A 79 0.10 -2.31 7.06
CA ASP A 79 0.98 -2.64 8.19
C ASP A 79 1.98 -1.53 8.56
N THR A 80 2.11 -0.49 7.73
CA THR A 80 3.21 0.48 7.87
C THR A 80 3.13 1.31 9.15
N LEU A 81 1.94 1.51 9.71
CA LEU A 81 1.78 2.22 10.98
C LEU A 81 2.05 1.35 12.21
N GLU A 82 1.92 0.03 12.09
CA GLU A 82 2.19 -0.93 13.17
C GLU A 82 3.65 -1.31 13.23
N ASP A 83 4.22 -1.63 12.08
CA ASP A 83 5.48 -2.37 12.02
C ASP A 83 6.66 -1.49 11.64
N THR A 84 6.45 -0.20 11.35
CA THR A 84 7.51 0.68 10.84
C THR A 84 7.53 2.05 11.52
N THR A 85 8.46 2.89 11.10
CA THR A 85 8.57 4.29 11.55
C THR A 85 7.75 5.28 10.68
N LEU A 86 6.94 4.78 9.75
CA LEU A 86 6.02 5.62 8.98
C LEU A 86 4.92 6.13 9.91
N THR A 87 4.58 7.42 9.78
CA THR A 87 3.56 8.05 10.63
C THR A 87 2.34 8.45 9.82
N LYS A 88 1.17 8.45 10.46
CA LYS A 88 -0.08 8.92 9.84
C LYS A 88 0.07 10.31 9.22
N LYS A 89 0.77 11.23 9.89
CA LYS A 89 1.06 12.58 9.36
C LYS A 89 1.84 12.55 8.03
N LYS A 90 2.80 11.64 7.87
CA LYS A 90 3.53 11.48 6.60
C LYS A 90 2.63 10.90 5.51
N ILE A 91 1.75 9.96 5.85
CA ILE A 91 0.75 9.41 4.91
C ILE A 91 -0.21 10.51 4.46
N VAL A 92 -0.74 11.35 5.37
CA VAL A 92 -1.58 12.50 5.02
C VAL A 92 -0.89 13.41 4.01
N LYS A 93 0.38 13.75 4.25
CA LYS A 93 1.15 14.62 3.34
C LYS A 93 1.39 13.98 1.97
N ALA A 94 1.59 12.67 1.92
CA ALA A 94 1.97 11.97 0.68
C ALA A 94 0.78 11.53 -0.17
N PHE A 95 -0.33 11.14 0.46
CA PHE A 95 -1.47 10.47 -0.17
C PHE A 95 -2.83 11.09 0.19
N GLY A 96 -2.87 12.02 1.16
CA GLY A 96 -4.09 12.70 1.58
C GLY A 96 -4.74 12.09 2.83
N LYS A 97 -5.70 12.83 3.40
CA LYS A 97 -6.34 12.51 4.68
C LYS A 97 -7.11 11.18 4.65
N LYS A 98 -7.87 10.94 3.59
CA LYS A 98 -8.71 9.74 3.43
C LYS A 98 -7.91 8.44 3.55
N ILE A 99 -6.82 8.32 2.79
CA ILE A 99 -5.96 7.12 2.81
C ILE A 99 -5.30 6.96 4.20
N ALA A 100 -4.85 8.06 4.81
CA ALA A 100 -4.26 7.99 6.15
C ALA A 100 -5.26 7.55 7.23
N GLU A 101 -6.54 7.88 7.07
CA GLU A 101 -7.62 7.37 7.93
C GLU A 101 -7.87 5.89 7.69
N GLN A 102 -8.02 5.47 6.42
CA GLN A 102 -8.21 4.06 6.07
C GLN A 102 -7.09 3.15 6.59
N VAL A 103 -5.82 3.55 6.44
CA VAL A 103 -4.68 2.80 6.99
C VAL A 103 -4.76 2.75 8.52
N SER A 104 -5.05 3.88 9.16
CA SER A 104 -5.21 3.97 10.61
C SER A 104 -6.35 3.13 11.17
N ASP A 105 -7.41 2.90 10.39
CA ASP A 105 -8.56 2.08 10.81
C ASP A 105 -8.25 0.58 10.76
N LEU A 106 -7.34 0.18 9.87
CA LEU A 106 -6.81 -1.19 9.80
C LEU A 106 -5.73 -1.45 10.85
N THR A 107 -5.13 -0.39 11.39
CA THR A 107 -4.10 -0.47 12.43
C THR A 107 -4.68 -0.84 13.80
N ARG A 108 -4.10 -1.85 14.46
CA ARG A 108 -4.39 -2.31 15.82
C ARG A 108 -3.95 -1.30 16.89
N ILE A 109 -2.97 -0.46 16.60
CA ILE A 109 -2.53 0.63 17.46
C ILE A 109 -3.55 1.77 17.34
N LYS A 110 -4.49 1.82 18.27
CA LYS A 110 -5.40 2.97 18.38
C LYS A 110 -4.67 4.11 19.07
N ASP A 111 -4.51 5.23 18.37
CA ASP A 111 -4.14 6.50 18.98
C ASP A 111 -5.21 6.85 20.04
N ASN A 112 -4.93 6.56 21.31
CA ASN A 112 -5.77 6.95 22.45
C ASN A 112 -5.62 8.46 22.72
N LYS A 113 -5.76 9.30 21.71
CA LYS A 113 -5.93 10.74 21.87
C LYS A 113 -7.37 11.08 21.53
N LYS A 114 -8.21 11.01 22.57
CA LYS A 114 -9.41 11.84 22.65
C LYS A 114 -8.95 13.28 22.44
N ASN A 115 -9.36 13.87 21.31
CA ASN A 115 -9.45 15.33 21.20
C ASN A 115 -10.76 15.74 21.85
#